data_AF-A0A177EQC5-F1
#
_entry.id   AF-A0A177EQC5-F1
#
_cell.length_a   1.000
_cell.length_b   1.000
_cell.length_c   1.000
_cell.angle_alpha   90.00
_cell.angle_beta   90.00
_cell.angle_gamma   90.00
#
_symmetry.space_group_name_H-M   'P 1'
#
loop_
_entity.id
_entity.type
_entity.pdbx_description
1 polymer ?
#
loop_
_entity_poly.entity_id
_entity_poly.type
_entity_poly.pdbx_seq_one_letter_code
_entity_poly.pdbx_strand_id
1 'polypeptide(L)'
;MENSMIMKLLIMMHIICARLEMNDIRNICESPFSISENILINQSGPLNPLRTYIMHKSSYVYNKRLFSQGIDTDYSMKKGAKSTDSEHFYIYTRNPENDKAYKFSNARCRYSPSYLYYYHKTMIYMFPCENNNLSIESCKNDSFTRFLRAHCNKVDSLYLLASLLLLSEGIDVPISIEKNIHNGERILLKFDFDEFSFIDLPLWLES
;
A
#
# COMPACT_ATOMS: atom_id res chain seq x y z
N MET A 1 -13.94 35.47 -12.90
CA MET A 1 -13.30 34.75 -14.03
C MET A 1 -11.80 34.58 -13.79
N GLU A 2 -11.09 35.61 -13.28
CA GLU A 2 -9.65 35.56 -12.95
C GLU A 2 -9.25 34.48 -11.95
N ASN A 3 -9.96 34.33 -10.82
CA ASN A 3 -9.61 33.31 -9.80
C ASN A 3 -9.68 31.87 -10.33
N SER A 4 -10.54 31.60 -11.32
CA SER A 4 -10.63 30.27 -11.96
C SER A 4 -9.43 29.98 -12.86
N MET A 5 -8.89 31.01 -13.52
CA MET A 5 -7.72 30.89 -14.39
C MET A 5 -6.44 30.71 -13.58
N ILE A 6 -6.30 31.43 -12.46
CA ILE A 6 -5.20 31.30 -11.51
C ILE A 6 -5.16 29.89 -10.90
N MET A 7 -6.30 29.35 -10.48
CA MET A 7 -6.38 27.98 -9.96
C MET A 7 -6.00 26.93 -11.01
N LYS A 8 -6.44 27.08 -12.26
CA LYS A 8 -6.05 26.17 -13.36
C LYS A 8 -4.56 26.22 -13.65
N LEU A 9 -3.96 27.41 -13.62
CA LEU A 9 -2.51 27.60 -13.79
C LEU A 9 -1.71 26.99 -12.64
N LEU A 10 -2.14 27.17 -11.39
CA LEU A 10 -1.52 26.54 -10.22
C LEU A 10 -1.64 25.02 -10.25
N ILE A 11 -2.77 24.47 -10.69
CA ILE A 11 -2.95 23.03 -10.88
C ILE A 11 -2.04 22.51 -12.00
N MET A 12 -1.92 23.23 -13.12
CA MET A 12 -1.00 22.87 -14.19
C MET A 12 0.46 22.91 -13.73
N MET A 13 0.86 23.95 -13.00
CA MET A 13 2.18 24.07 -12.40
C MET A 13 2.42 22.98 -11.37
N HIS A 14 1.45 22.64 -10.52
CA HIS A 14 1.57 21.53 -9.58
C HIS A 14 1.72 20.18 -10.31
N ILE A 15 0.95 19.94 -11.38
CA ILE A 15 1.06 18.72 -12.20
C ILE A 15 2.42 18.64 -12.92
N ILE A 16 2.98 19.78 -13.34
CA ILE A 16 4.28 19.87 -14.03
C ILE A 16 5.43 19.79 -13.03
N CYS A 17 5.40 20.57 -11.95
CA CYS A 17 6.45 20.63 -10.93
C CYS A 17 6.45 19.45 -9.95
N ALA A 18 5.34 18.70 -9.82
CA ALA A 18 5.33 17.43 -9.08
C ALA A 18 5.77 16.23 -9.95
N ARG A 19 5.96 16.43 -11.27
CA ARG A 19 6.51 15.41 -12.16
C ARG A 19 8.02 15.56 -12.24
N LEU A 20 8.69 14.78 -11.41
CA LEU A 20 10.12 14.51 -11.54
C LEU A 20 10.43 13.94 -12.93
N GLU A 21 11.22 14.66 -13.72
CA GLU A 21 11.70 14.14 -15.01
C GLU A 21 12.74 13.03 -14.78
N MET A 22 12.98 12.21 -15.80
CA MET A 22 13.96 11.11 -15.69
C MET A 22 15.37 11.60 -15.35
N ASN A 23 15.75 12.79 -15.82
CA ASN A 23 17.02 13.40 -15.48
C ASN A 23 17.06 13.82 -14.01
N ASP A 24 15.99 14.40 -13.48
CA ASP A 24 15.90 14.78 -12.07
C ASP A 24 15.94 13.55 -11.15
N ILE A 25 15.23 12.48 -11.52
CA ILE A 25 15.26 11.19 -10.82
C ILE A 25 16.68 10.63 -10.79
N ARG A 26 17.38 10.68 -11.93
CA ARG A 26 18.77 10.22 -12.03
C ARG A 26 19.68 11.04 -11.12
N ASN A 27 19.56 12.37 -11.17
CA ASN A 27 20.35 13.27 -10.34
C ASN A 27 20.14 12.97 -8.84
N ILE A 28 18.90 12.73 -8.40
CA ILE A 28 18.59 12.36 -7.00
C ILE A 28 19.22 11.03 -6.62
N CYS A 29 19.17 10.02 -7.51
CA CYS A 29 19.78 8.72 -7.26
C CYS A 29 21.31 8.77 -7.20
N GLU A 30 21.93 9.66 -7.99
CA GLU A 30 23.38 9.85 -8.04
C GLU A 30 23.91 10.77 -6.92
N SER A 31 23.05 11.62 -6.35
CA SER A 31 23.38 12.45 -5.21
C SER A 31 23.17 11.70 -3.88
N PRO A 32 24.22 11.37 -3.10
CA PRO A 32 24.04 10.80 -1.78
C PRO A 32 23.34 11.82 -0.86
N PHE A 33 22.22 11.41 -0.25
CA PHE A 33 21.49 12.23 0.71
C PHE A 33 21.90 11.81 2.12
N SER A 34 22.61 12.70 2.83
CA SER A 34 23.02 12.50 4.22
C SER A 34 22.00 13.15 5.15
N ILE A 35 21.51 12.38 6.12
CA ILE A 35 20.68 12.88 7.22
C ILE A 35 21.58 13.42 8.33
N SER A 36 22.72 12.77 8.56
CA SER A 36 23.79 13.17 9.49
C SER A 36 25.13 12.58 9.02
N GLU A 37 26.24 12.96 9.67
CA GLU A 37 27.61 12.59 9.27
C GLU A 37 27.81 11.10 8.96
N ASN A 38 27.03 10.21 9.60
CA ASN A 38 27.14 8.75 9.44
C ASN A 38 25.85 8.06 8.98
N ILE A 39 24.79 8.81 8.64
CA ILE A 39 23.49 8.24 8.22
C ILE A 39 23.19 8.70 6.80
N LEU A 40 23.16 7.73 5.88
CA LEU A 40 22.84 7.92 4.47
C LEU A 40 21.54 7.20 4.14
N ILE A 41 20.71 7.82 3.31
CA ILE A 41 19.55 7.15 2.73
C ILE A 41 20.05 6.08 1.75
N ASN A 42 19.53 4.87 1.90
CA ASN A 42 19.85 3.77 1.00
C ASN A 42 19.27 4.03 -0.40
N GLN A 43 20.11 4.54 -1.31
CA GLN A 43 19.72 4.80 -2.69
C GLN A 43 19.34 3.53 -3.45
N SER A 44 19.74 2.34 -2.99
CA SER A 44 19.33 1.06 -3.59
C SER A 44 18.14 0.41 -2.88
N GLY A 45 17.59 1.08 -1.87
CA GLY A 45 16.49 0.59 -1.04
C GLY A 45 15.12 0.59 -1.76
N PRO A 46 14.06 0.12 -1.07
CA PRO A 46 12.71 0.10 -1.61
C PRO A 46 12.18 1.48 -2.05
N LEU A 47 12.67 2.56 -1.42
CA LEU A 47 12.29 3.94 -1.73
C LEU A 47 13.07 4.57 -2.89
N ASN A 48 13.89 3.81 -3.62
CA ASN A 48 14.60 4.34 -4.78
C ASN A 48 13.61 5.03 -5.78
N PRO A 49 13.80 6.31 -6.11
CA PRO A 49 12.86 7.06 -6.97
C PRO A 49 12.76 6.48 -8.39
N LEU A 50 13.87 5.99 -8.95
CA LEU A 50 13.88 5.36 -10.29
C LEU A 50 13.07 4.06 -10.29
N ARG A 51 13.21 3.24 -9.25
CA ARG A 51 12.45 2.01 -9.05
C ARG A 51 10.96 2.33 -8.94
N THR A 52 10.61 3.35 -8.16
CA THR A 52 9.23 3.81 -8.01
C THR A 52 8.66 4.28 -9.35
N TYR A 53 9.42 5.06 -10.12
CA TYR A 53 9.02 5.51 -11.46
C TYR A 53 8.78 4.33 -12.42
N ILE A 54 9.70 3.37 -12.48
CA ILE A 54 9.56 2.17 -13.31
C ILE A 54 8.34 1.34 -12.88
N MET A 55 8.16 1.13 -11.57
CA MET A 55 7.00 0.41 -11.03
C MET A 55 5.68 1.10 -11.38
N HIS A 56 5.64 2.43 -11.30
CA HIS A 56 4.46 3.20 -11.70
C HIS A 56 4.20 3.08 -13.21
N LYS A 57 5.21 3.29 -14.06
CA LYS A 57 5.07 3.20 -15.54
C LYS A 57 4.70 1.81 -16.03
N SER A 58 5.19 0.77 -15.37
CA SER A 58 4.85 -0.63 -15.67
C SER A 58 3.53 -1.08 -15.06
N SER A 59 2.79 -0.20 -14.37
CA SER A 59 1.58 -0.55 -13.62
C SER A 59 1.80 -1.73 -12.67
N TYR A 60 2.97 -1.77 -12.02
CA TYR A 60 3.44 -2.93 -11.27
C TYR A 60 2.46 -3.37 -10.19
N VAL A 61 1.97 -2.43 -9.38
CA VAL A 61 1.02 -2.71 -8.29
C VAL A 61 -0.30 -3.24 -8.86
N TYR A 62 -0.80 -2.63 -9.94
CA TYR A 62 -2.00 -3.10 -10.64
C TYR A 62 -1.83 -4.54 -11.14
N ASN A 63 -0.72 -4.83 -11.80
CA ASN A 63 -0.44 -6.15 -12.33
C ASN A 63 -0.30 -7.19 -11.20
N LYS A 64 0.39 -6.82 -10.11
CA LYS A 64 0.49 -7.67 -8.93
C LYS A 64 -0.86 -7.90 -8.26
N ARG A 65 -1.72 -6.88 -8.18
CA ARG A 65 -3.01 -6.98 -7.52
C ARG A 65 -4.05 -7.77 -8.31
N LEU A 66 -4.01 -7.74 -9.64
CA LEU A 66 -5.07 -8.33 -10.47
C LEU A 66 -4.68 -9.63 -11.18
N PHE A 67 -3.38 -9.91 -11.34
CA PHE A 67 -2.90 -11.07 -12.11
C PHE A 67 -1.96 -12.00 -11.34
N SER A 68 -1.69 -11.74 -10.05
CA SER A 68 -0.85 -12.65 -9.26
C SER A 68 -1.57 -13.97 -8.98
N GLN A 69 -0.85 -15.07 -9.14
CA GLN A 69 -1.34 -16.44 -8.87
C GLN A 69 -1.71 -16.67 -7.40
N GLY A 70 -1.17 -15.87 -6.48
CA GLY A 70 -1.52 -15.93 -5.06
C GLY A 70 -2.78 -15.16 -4.68
N ILE A 71 -3.51 -14.63 -5.65
CA ILE A 71 -4.80 -13.98 -5.46
C ILE A 71 -5.86 -14.85 -6.12
N ASP A 72 -6.83 -15.28 -5.31
CA ASP A 72 -8.05 -15.92 -5.76
C ASP A 72 -9.00 -14.85 -6.27
N THR A 73 -9.18 -14.84 -7.59
CA THR A 73 -9.90 -13.80 -8.31
C THR A 73 -11.41 -14.06 -8.27
N ASP A 74 -12.20 -13.14 -7.71
CA ASP A 74 -13.68 -13.20 -7.77
C ASP A 74 -14.22 -12.82 -9.17
N TYR A 75 -14.62 -13.83 -9.93
CA TYR A 75 -15.25 -13.63 -11.22
C TYR A 75 -16.44 -14.57 -11.40
N SER A 76 -17.31 -14.22 -12.33
CA SER A 76 -18.35 -15.10 -12.82
C SER A 76 -18.35 -15.13 -14.34
N MET A 77 -18.73 -16.28 -14.89
CA MET A 77 -18.92 -16.47 -16.31
C MET A 77 -20.29 -17.09 -16.52
N LYS A 78 -21.14 -16.43 -17.31
CA LYS A 78 -22.52 -16.89 -17.58
C LYS A 78 -22.74 -16.96 -19.07
N LYS A 79 -23.47 -17.96 -19.56
CA LYS A 79 -23.87 -18.05 -20.96
C LYS A 79 -24.76 -16.84 -21.29
N GLY A 80 -24.39 -16.07 -22.30
CA GLY A 80 -25.10 -14.89 -22.74
C GLY A 80 -26.36 -15.27 -23.52
N ALA A 81 -27.39 -14.44 -23.42
CA ALA A 81 -28.69 -14.67 -24.08
C ALA A 81 -28.61 -14.80 -25.62
N LYS A 82 -27.52 -14.29 -26.23
CA LYS A 82 -27.27 -14.38 -27.68
C LYS A 82 -26.69 -15.73 -28.13
N SER A 83 -26.41 -16.63 -27.19
CA SER A 83 -25.84 -17.93 -27.53
C SER A 83 -26.85 -18.82 -28.23
N THR A 84 -26.42 -19.47 -29.30
CA THR A 84 -27.15 -20.50 -30.03
C THR A 84 -26.53 -21.87 -29.77
N ASP A 85 -27.04 -22.92 -30.42
CA ASP A 85 -26.44 -24.26 -30.35
C ASP A 85 -25.09 -24.33 -31.07
N SER A 86 -24.86 -23.48 -32.07
CA SER A 86 -23.61 -23.41 -32.83
C SER A 86 -22.63 -22.36 -32.30
N GLU A 87 -23.11 -21.27 -31.69
CA GLU A 87 -22.28 -20.17 -31.20
C GLU A 87 -22.51 -19.88 -29.72
N HIS A 88 -21.44 -19.95 -28.94
CA HIS A 88 -21.48 -19.76 -27.50
C HIS A 88 -20.90 -18.39 -27.13
N PHE A 89 -21.75 -17.50 -26.62
CA PHE A 89 -21.33 -16.22 -26.06
C PHE A 89 -21.32 -16.30 -24.55
N TYR A 90 -20.28 -15.79 -23.90
CA TYR A 90 -20.20 -15.74 -22.44
C TYR A 90 -20.09 -14.30 -21.97
N ILE A 91 -20.83 -13.98 -20.92
CA ILE A 91 -20.70 -12.74 -20.17
C ILE A 91 -19.73 -13.02 -19.05
N TYR A 92 -18.58 -12.35 -19.10
CA TYR A 92 -17.58 -12.34 -18.05
C TYR A 92 -17.81 -11.13 -17.14
N THR A 93 -17.84 -11.34 -15.83
CA THR A 93 -17.97 -10.28 -14.83
C THR A 93 -16.93 -10.48 -13.75
N ARG A 94 -16.19 -9.42 -13.43
CA ARG A 94 -15.11 -9.42 -12.44
C ARG A 94 -15.49 -8.48 -11.29
N ASN A 95 -15.31 -8.91 -10.04
CA ASN A 95 -15.46 -8.04 -8.88
C ASN A 95 -14.18 -8.06 -8.02
N PRO A 96 -13.16 -7.26 -8.35
CA PRO A 96 -11.87 -7.26 -7.65
C PRO A 96 -11.95 -6.94 -6.15
N GLU A 97 -13.03 -6.26 -5.72
CA GLU A 97 -13.36 -5.98 -4.32
C GLU A 97 -13.48 -7.24 -3.46
N ASN A 98 -13.92 -8.34 -4.06
CA ASN A 98 -14.20 -9.61 -3.38
C ASN A 98 -13.03 -10.60 -3.47
N ASP A 99 -11.91 -10.19 -4.06
CA ASP A 99 -10.71 -11.02 -4.16
C ASP A 99 -10.21 -11.48 -2.80
N LYS A 100 -9.65 -12.68 -2.77
CA LYS A 100 -9.10 -13.30 -1.56
C LYS A 100 -7.67 -13.72 -1.80
N ALA A 101 -6.90 -13.80 -0.72
CA ALA A 101 -5.59 -14.43 -0.80
C ALA A 101 -5.76 -15.94 -1.01
N TYR A 102 -5.06 -16.49 -1.98
CA TYR A 102 -5.09 -17.91 -2.27
C TYR A 102 -4.42 -18.69 -1.13
N LYS A 103 -5.10 -19.74 -0.65
CA LYS A 103 -4.55 -20.63 0.39
C LYS A 103 -3.70 -21.70 -0.28
N PHE A 104 -2.40 -21.48 -0.32
CA PHE A 104 -1.43 -22.45 -0.85
C PHE A 104 -1.43 -23.73 -0.02
N SER A 105 -1.56 -24.89 -0.68
CA SER A 105 -1.51 -26.22 -0.05
C SER A 105 -0.19 -26.97 -0.28
N ASN A 106 0.67 -26.49 -1.19
CA ASN A 106 1.81 -27.26 -1.67
C ASN A 106 3.14 -26.93 -0.95
N ALA A 107 3.84 -27.99 -0.52
CA ALA A 107 5.15 -27.95 0.13
C ALA A 107 6.34 -27.60 -0.80
N ARG A 108 6.11 -27.33 -2.10
CA ARG A 108 7.18 -27.05 -3.09
C ARG A 108 7.45 -25.56 -3.32
N CYS A 109 6.85 -24.66 -2.53
CA CYS A 109 7.16 -23.23 -2.61
C CYS A 109 8.46 -22.90 -1.87
N ARG A 110 9.25 -21.97 -2.43
CA ARG A 110 10.44 -21.39 -1.78
C ARG A 110 10.10 -20.73 -0.44
N TYR A 111 8.90 -20.17 -0.34
CA TYR A 111 8.39 -19.50 0.85
C TYR A 111 7.33 -20.35 1.53
N SER A 112 7.17 -20.16 2.84
CA SER A 112 6.12 -20.85 3.57
C SER A 112 4.74 -20.48 3.01
N PRO A 113 3.80 -21.45 2.94
CA PRO A 113 2.42 -21.17 2.51
C PRO A 113 1.75 -20.06 3.33
N SER A 114 2.05 -19.98 4.63
CA SER A 114 1.54 -18.93 5.51
C SER A 114 2.07 -17.55 5.13
N TYR A 115 3.36 -17.42 4.85
CA TYR A 115 3.95 -16.15 4.40
C TYR A 115 3.29 -15.66 3.11
N LEU A 116 3.15 -16.53 2.10
CA LEU A 116 2.55 -16.16 0.81
C LEU A 116 1.09 -15.73 0.98
N TYR A 117 0.33 -16.47 1.80
CA TYR A 117 -1.06 -16.12 2.10
C TYR A 117 -1.15 -14.72 2.72
N TYR A 118 -0.36 -14.43 3.77
CA TYR A 118 -0.39 -13.12 4.43
C TYR A 118 0.15 -12.01 3.52
N TYR A 119 1.18 -12.27 2.72
CA TYR A 119 1.69 -11.32 1.74
C TYR A 119 0.60 -10.85 0.76
N HIS A 120 -0.12 -11.80 0.14
CA HIS A 120 -1.19 -11.47 -0.79
C HIS A 120 -2.41 -10.87 -0.09
N LYS A 121 -2.73 -11.31 1.13
CA LYS A 121 -3.81 -10.73 1.94
C LYS A 121 -3.52 -9.26 2.26
N THR A 122 -2.30 -8.95 2.68
CA THR A 122 -1.86 -7.57 2.94
C THR A 122 -1.90 -6.74 1.67
N MET A 123 -1.46 -7.28 0.52
CA MET A 123 -1.56 -6.59 -0.77
C MET A 123 -3.01 -6.24 -1.15
N ILE A 124 -3.96 -7.15 -0.90
CA ILE A 124 -5.39 -6.91 -1.14
C ILE A 124 -5.92 -5.77 -0.26
N TYR A 125 -5.50 -5.71 1.01
CA TYR A 125 -5.96 -4.70 1.96
C TYR A 125 -5.30 -3.34 1.78
N MET A 126 -4.01 -3.30 1.42
CA MET A 126 -3.29 -2.05 1.17
C MET A 126 -3.63 -1.42 -0.19
N PHE A 127 -4.05 -2.25 -1.15
CA PHE A 127 -4.42 -1.81 -2.50
C PHE A 127 -5.83 -2.33 -2.87
N PRO A 128 -6.88 -1.83 -2.20
CA PRO A 128 -8.26 -2.11 -2.58
C PRO A 128 -8.52 -1.71 -4.04
N CYS A 129 -9.39 -2.46 -4.69
CA CYS A 129 -9.85 -2.17 -6.05
C CYS A 129 -11.37 -2.02 -6.01
N GLU A 130 -11.83 -0.87 -5.51
CA GLU A 130 -13.23 -0.52 -5.35
C GLU A 130 -13.73 0.19 -6.62
N ASN A 131 -14.90 -0.20 -7.14
CA ASN A 131 -15.46 0.28 -8.40
C ASN A 131 -14.50 0.13 -9.60
N ASN A 132 -13.74 -0.96 -9.64
CA ASN A 132 -12.67 -1.23 -10.62
C ASN A 132 -11.54 -0.19 -10.63
N ASN A 133 -11.41 0.63 -9.59
CA ASN A 133 -10.32 1.57 -9.44
C ASN A 133 -9.37 1.11 -8.33
N LEU A 134 -8.11 0.89 -8.69
CA LEU A 134 -7.08 0.56 -7.73
C LEU A 134 -6.68 1.80 -6.94
N SER A 135 -6.76 1.72 -5.62
CA SER A 135 -6.48 2.84 -4.73
C SER A 135 -5.73 2.35 -3.50
N ILE A 136 -5.08 3.25 -2.77
CA ILE A 136 -4.64 3.01 -1.38
C ILE A 136 -5.72 3.42 -0.38
N GLU A 137 -6.68 4.23 -0.82
CA GLU A 137 -7.83 4.65 -0.04
C GLU A 137 -8.91 3.57 -0.16
N SER A 138 -9.53 3.21 0.95
CA SER A 138 -10.63 2.24 1.00
C SER A 138 -11.84 2.88 1.66
N CYS A 139 -13.04 2.50 1.23
CA CYS A 139 -14.27 2.82 1.94
C CYS A 139 -14.40 2.05 3.26
N LYS A 140 -13.56 1.04 3.52
CA LYS A 140 -13.60 0.26 4.76
C LYS A 140 -13.02 1.03 5.95
N ASN A 141 -13.77 1.06 7.05
CA ASN A 141 -13.41 1.79 8.27
C ASN A 141 -12.12 1.27 8.93
N ASP A 142 -11.78 -0.01 8.73
CA ASP A 142 -10.61 -0.68 9.26
C ASP A 142 -9.39 -0.65 8.32
N SER A 143 -9.41 0.20 7.28
CA SER A 143 -8.26 0.32 6.38
C SER A 143 -7.11 1.11 7.00
N PHE A 144 -5.89 0.67 6.71
CA PHE A 144 -4.66 1.28 7.22
C PHE A 144 -4.53 2.76 6.83
N THR A 145 -4.89 3.11 5.59
CA THR A 145 -4.83 4.50 5.14
C THR A 145 -5.79 5.39 5.91
N ARG A 146 -7.04 4.93 6.16
CA ARG A 146 -7.99 5.69 6.99
C ARG A 146 -7.52 5.81 8.44
N PHE A 147 -6.91 4.76 8.99
CA PHE A 147 -6.26 4.83 10.29
C PHE A 147 -5.20 5.94 10.35
N LEU A 148 -4.32 6.03 9.33
CA LEU A 148 -3.31 7.09 9.24
C LEU A 148 -3.94 8.48 9.06
N ARG A 149 -5.01 8.60 8.27
CA ARG A 149 -5.73 9.87 8.08
C ARG A 149 -6.38 10.35 9.38
N ALA A 150 -7.02 9.45 10.13
CA ALA A 150 -7.67 9.80 11.38
C ALA A 150 -6.68 10.30 12.45
N HIS A 151 -5.43 9.85 12.37
CA HIS A 151 -4.36 10.21 13.30
C HIS A 151 -3.33 11.17 12.68
N CYS A 152 -3.62 11.80 11.53
CA CYS A 152 -2.63 12.61 10.80
C CYS A 152 -2.13 13.85 11.55
N ASN A 153 -2.86 14.31 12.56
CA ASN A 153 -2.49 15.40 13.45
C ASN A 153 -1.68 14.95 14.68
N LYS A 154 -1.51 13.64 14.89
CA LYS A 154 -0.73 13.08 15.99
C LYS A 154 0.68 12.77 15.52
N VAL A 155 1.67 13.12 16.35
CA VAL A 155 3.08 12.80 16.10
C VAL A 155 3.29 11.28 16.02
N ASP A 156 2.50 10.50 16.75
CA ASP A 156 2.50 9.03 16.71
C ASP A 156 2.37 8.46 15.28
N SER A 157 1.59 9.11 14.41
CA SER A 157 1.42 8.65 13.02
C SER A 157 2.67 8.87 12.18
N LEU A 158 3.41 9.95 12.46
CA LEU A 158 4.71 10.19 11.82
C LEU A 158 5.73 9.16 12.31
N TYR A 159 5.74 8.87 13.61
CA TYR A 159 6.58 7.81 14.15
C TYR A 159 6.22 6.43 13.59
N LEU A 160 4.94 6.12 13.42
CA LEU A 160 4.51 4.88 12.77
C LEU A 160 5.01 4.77 11.34
N LEU A 161 4.89 5.84 10.54
CA LEU A 161 5.41 5.87 9.18
C LEU A 161 6.94 5.73 9.16
N ALA A 162 7.64 6.39 10.08
CA ALA A 162 9.09 6.26 10.22
C ALA A 162 9.50 4.83 10.60
N SER A 163 8.79 4.19 11.53
CA SER A 163 9.02 2.78 11.89
C SER A 163 8.83 1.85 10.70
N LEU A 164 7.76 2.03 9.92
CA LEU A 164 7.51 1.23 8.72
C LEU A 164 8.58 1.44 7.64
N LEU A 165 9.07 2.69 7.51
CA LEU A 165 10.18 3.00 6.62
C LEU A 165 11.46 2.25 7.05
N LEU A 166 11.84 2.35 8.32
CA LEU A 166 13.01 1.67 8.86
C LEU A 166 12.91 0.15 8.69
N LEU A 167 11.74 -0.44 8.98
CA LEU A 167 11.47 -1.86 8.73
C LEU A 167 11.63 -2.24 7.25
N SER A 168 11.23 -1.36 6.32
CA SER A 168 11.40 -1.60 4.89
C SER A 168 12.87 -1.60 4.44
N GLU A 169 13.73 -0.87 5.17
CA GLU A 169 15.18 -0.85 4.96
C GLU A 169 15.89 -2.00 5.70
N GLY A 170 15.14 -2.89 6.37
CA GLY A 170 15.68 -4.04 7.10
C GLY A 170 16.22 -3.70 8.49
N ILE A 171 15.92 -2.51 9.01
CA ILE A 171 16.22 -2.13 10.39
C ILE A 171 15.11 -2.69 11.27
N ASP A 172 15.50 -3.48 12.27
CA ASP A 172 14.54 -4.01 13.24
C ASP A 172 14.03 -2.90 14.15
N VAL A 173 12.71 -2.77 14.24
CA VAL A 173 12.02 -1.75 15.03
C VAL A 173 11.01 -2.47 15.94
N PRO A 174 11.05 -2.25 17.27
CA PRO A 174 10.21 -2.98 18.23
C PRO A 174 8.77 -2.44 18.25
N ILE A 175 8.09 -2.51 17.10
CA ILE A 175 6.68 -2.19 16.98
C ILE A 175 5.85 -3.44 17.28
N SER A 176 4.87 -3.30 18.16
CA SER A 176 4.01 -4.40 18.58
C SER A 176 2.55 -3.98 18.63
N ILE A 177 1.67 -4.98 18.60
CA ILE A 177 0.25 -4.78 18.88
C ILE A 177 0.00 -5.42 20.24
N GLU A 178 -0.37 -4.61 21.24
CA GLU A 178 -0.77 -5.12 22.55
C GLU A 178 -2.29 -5.08 22.69
N LYS A 179 -2.83 -6.09 23.38
CA LYS A 179 -4.24 -6.13 23.79
C LYS A 179 -4.35 -5.54 25.19
N ASN A 180 -4.96 -4.38 25.31
CA ASN A 180 -5.34 -3.85 26.62
C ASN A 180 -6.75 -4.35 26.97
N ILE A 181 -6.90 -4.93 28.16
CA ILE A 181 -8.17 -5.49 28.65
C ILE A 181 -9.29 -4.42 28.69
N HIS A 182 -8.94 -3.14 28.84
CA HIS A 182 -9.89 -2.03 28.97
C HIS A 182 -10.03 -1.18 27.70
N ASN A 183 -8.95 -1.00 26.92
CA ASN A 183 -8.89 -0.03 25.82
C ASN A 183 -8.79 -0.65 24.41
N GLY A 184 -8.98 -1.97 24.30
CA GLY A 184 -8.88 -2.69 23.02
C GLY A 184 -7.43 -2.88 22.54
N GLU A 185 -7.28 -3.22 21.27
CA GLU A 185 -5.97 -3.41 20.62
C GLU A 185 -5.32 -2.05 20.31
N ARG A 186 -4.03 -1.92 20.61
CA ARG A 186 -3.26 -0.69 20.42
C ARG A 186 -1.93 -1.00 19.73
N ILE A 187 -1.49 -0.09 18.87
CA ILE A 187 -0.16 -0.13 18.26
C ILE A 187 0.79 0.59 19.19
N LEU A 188 1.88 -0.09 19.55
CA LEU A 188 2.87 0.42 20.47
C LEU A 188 4.27 0.36 19.86
N LEU A 189 5.05 1.40 20.14
CA LEU A 189 6.48 1.42 19.96
C LEU A 189 7.10 1.79 21.30
N LYS A 190 7.69 0.81 21.96
CA LYS A 190 8.35 0.96 23.27
C LYS A 190 9.77 0.45 23.16
N PHE A 191 10.66 1.02 23.96
CA PHE A 191 11.94 0.38 24.26
C PHE A 191 11.76 -0.49 25.51
N ASP A 192 12.42 -1.65 25.54
CA ASP A 192 12.30 -2.65 26.62
C ASP A 192 12.62 -2.12 28.03
N PHE A 193 13.19 -0.91 28.13
CA PHE A 193 13.70 -0.32 29.37
C PHE A 193 12.93 0.93 29.84
N ASP A 194 11.89 1.38 29.13
CA ASP A 194 11.17 2.63 29.45
C ASP A 194 9.65 2.43 29.59
N GLU A 195 9.05 3.16 30.54
CA GLU A 195 7.58 3.36 30.62
C GLU A 195 7.06 4.24 29.46
N PHE A 196 7.95 4.84 28.67
CA PHE A 196 7.63 5.75 27.59
C PHE A 196 7.37 5.01 26.27
N SER A 197 6.23 5.31 25.64
CA SER A 197 5.87 4.83 24.30
C SER A 197 5.98 5.95 23.27
N PHE A 198 6.74 5.71 22.20
CA PHE A 198 6.85 6.60 21.04
C PHE A 198 5.61 6.56 20.15
N ILE A 199 4.92 5.43 20.13
CA ILE A 199 3.62 5.28 19.46
C ILE A 199 2.69 4.68 20.49
N ASP A 200 1.54 5.32 20.70
CA ASP A 200 0.43 4.75 21.43
C ASP A 200 -0.91 5.11 20.78
N LEU A 201 -1.31 4.30 19.79
CA LEU A 201 -2.50 4.55 18.98
C LEU A 201 -3.52 3.42 19.13
N PRO A 202 -4.83 3.73 19.33
CA PRO A 202 -5.87 2.72 19.28
C PRO A 202 -5.96 2.16 17.85
N LEU A 203 -5.84 0.84 17.70
CA LEU A 203 -5.82 0.19 16.38
C LEU A 203 -7.12 0.43 15.60
N TRP A 204 -8.23 0.52 16.34
CA TRP A 204 -9.57 0.68 15.79
C TRP A 204 -10.00 2.15 15.87
N LEU A 205 -10.56 2.65 14.77
CA LEU A 205 -11.23 3.94 14.76
C LEU A 205 -12.60 3.77 15.44
N GLU A 206 -12.93 4.65 16.38
CA GLU A 206 -14.28 4.71 16.95
C GLU A 206 -15.29 4.97 15.83
N SER A 207 -16.34 4.16 15.79
CA SER A 207 -17.39 4.14 14.77
C SER A 207 -18.45 5.20 14.98
#